data_AF-A0A6A3DHM4-F1
#
_entry.id   AF-A0A6A3DHM4-F1
#
_cell.length_a   1.000
_cell.length_b   1.000
_cell.length_c   1.000
_cell.angle_alpha   90.00
_cell.angle_beta   90.00
_cell.angle_gamma   90.00
#
_symmetry.space_group_name_H-M   'P 1'
#
loop_
_entity.id
_entity.type
_entity.pdbx_description
1 polymer ?
#
loop_
_entity_poly.entity_id
_entity_poly.type
_entity_poly.pdbx_seq_one_letter_code
_entity_poly.pdbx_strand_id
1 'polypeptide(L)'
;MRAKSNGLCCGHGGGTRCKFDGCERQVASKGICYLHVGSKRCKVKGCEKRAKSNALCRGHGGGTRCKFDGCKRQVASKGLCCGHGGGARCKFDGCVRQVASKGLCYLHGGSKRCKVKGCEKRAKSNALCRGHGGGTRCKFDGCKRQVASKGLYCGHGGGAPCKVRGCGKWA
;
A
#
# COMPACT_ATOMS: atom_id res chain seq x y z
N MET A 1 21.31 -13.64 -1.18
CA MET A 1 21.83 -12.32 -1.54
C MET A 1 20.72 -11.49 -2.18
N ARG A 2 20.42 -10.28 -1.68
CA ARG A 2 19.41 -9.38 -2.28
C ARG A 2 19.99 -8.78 -3.57
N ALA A 3 19.33 -8.97 -4.71
CA ALA A 3 19.81 -8.42 -5.97
C ALA A 3 19.90 -6.89 -5.89
N LYS A 4 21.10 -6.34 -6.17
CA LYS A 4 21.33 -4.90 -6.26
C LYS A 4 20.63 -4.40 -7.53
N SER A 5 19.74 -3.42 -7.42
CA SER A 5 18.95 -2.91 -8.55
C SER A 5 19.77 -2.09 -9.58
N ASN A 6 21.11 -2.10 -9.51
CA ASN A 6 22.04 -1.37 -10.39
C ASN A 6 21.71 0.12 -10.66
N GLY A 7 20.86 0.74 -9.81
CA GLY A 7 20.37 2.11 -10.00
C GLY A 7 19.20 2.23 -10.99
N LEU A 8 18.49 1.14 -11.27
CA LEU A 8 17.33 1.09 -12.16
C LEU A 8 16.05 0.84 -11.36
N CYS A 9 14.97 1.54 -11.70
CA CYS A 9 13.65 1.30 -11.11
C CYS A 9 13.06 -0.02 -11.60
N CYS A 10 11.99 -0.48 -10.95
CA CYS A 10 11.28 -1.71 -11.34
C CYS A 10 10.82 -1.71 -12.81
N GLY A 11 10.51 -0.54 -13.37
CA GLY A 11 10.14 -0.40 -14.78
C GLY A 11 11.31 -0.45 -15.76
N HIS A 12 12.55 -0.32 -15.29
CA HIS A 12 13.75 -0.18 -16.13
C HIS A 12 14.83 -1.23 -15.86
N GLY A 13 14.48 -2.37 -15.25
CA GLY A 13 15.48 -3.41 -15.03
C GLY A 13 15.72 -3.76 -13.56
N GLY A 14 15.38 -2.87 -12.62
CA GLY A 14 15.65 -3.07 -11.19
C GLY A 14 14.97 -4.31 -10.61
N GLY A 15 15.67 -5.08 -9.76
CA GLY A 15 15.14 -6.25 -9.05
C GLY A 15 15.36 -7.60 -9.75
N THR A 16 15.29 -8.69 -8.98
CA THR A 16 15.51 -10.07 -9.49
C THR A 16 14.40 -10.51 -10.44
N ARG A 17 14.76 -11.16 -11.55
CA ARG A 17 13.82 -11.75 -12.51
C ARG A 17 13.38 -13.14 -12.10
N CYS A 18 12.16 -13.48 -12.48
CA CYS A 18 11.58 -14.79 -12.31
C CYS A 18 12.48 -15.85 -12.96
N LYS A 19 12.77 -16.95 -12.24
CA LYS A 19 13.55 -18.09 -12.75
C LYS A 19 12.83 -18.92 -13.81
N PHE A 20 11.60 -18.57 -14.16
CA PHE A 20 10.83 -19.34 -15.14
C PHE A 20 11.22 -18.87 -16.54
N ASP A 21 11.41 -19.82 -17.45
CA ASP A 21 11.92 -19.56 -18.79
C ASP A 21 11.06 -18.52 -19.54
N GLY A 22 11.71 -17.56 -20.19
CA GLY A 22 11.04 -16.44 -20.89
C GLY A 22 10.27 -15.46 -20.00
N CYS A 23 10.39 -15.52 -18.66
CA CYS A 23 9.63 -14.65 -17.75
C CYS A 23 10.43 -13.43 -17.27
N GLU A 24 10.14 -12.27 -17.86
CA GLU A 24 10.81 -11.01 -17.48
C GLU A 24 10.24 -10.37 -16.20
N ARG A 25 9.25 -10.98 -15.54
CA ARG A 25 8.63 -10.40 -14.34
C ARG A 25 9.54 -10.51 -13.13
N GLN A 26 9.37 -9.58 -12.19
CA GLN A 26 10.12 -9.61 -10.93
C GLN A 26 9.70 -10.78 -10.04
N VAL A 27 10.67 -11.33 -9.31
CA VAL A 27 10.44 -12.33 -8.27
C VAL A 27 9.55 -11.75 -7.18
N ALA A 28 8.49 -12.47 -6.82
CA ALA A 28 7.67 -12.16 -5.66
C ALA A 28 8.20 -12.89 -4.41
N SER A 29 8.45 -14.21 -4.54
CA SER A 29 9.00 -15.04 -3.48
C SER A 29 9.64 -16.30 -4.08
N LYS A 30 10.61 -16.90 -3.38
CA LYS A 30 11.29 -18.16 -3.77
C LYS A 30 11.83 -18.21 -5.21
N GLY A 31 12.24 -17.07 -5.77
CA GLY A 31 12.83 -17.02 -7.12
C GLY A 31 11.82 -17.03 -8.28
N ILE A 32 10.52 -17.01 -8.00
CA ILE A 32 9.46 -17.00 -9.02
C ILE A 32 8.53 -15.79 -8.84
N CYS A 33 7.96 -15.30 -9.94
CA CYS A 33 7.01 -14.19 -9.90
C CYS A 33 5.65 -14.64 -9.35
N TYR A 34 4.83 -13.69 -8.91
CA TYR A 34 3.52 -13.95 -8.30
C TYR A 34 2.56 -14.79 -9.15
N LEU A 35 2.78 -14.88 -10.47
CA LEU A 35 1.99 -15.72 -11.38
C LEU A 35 2.42 -17.19 -11.37
N HIS A 36 3.71 -17.45 -11.21
CA HIS A 36 4.26 -18.81 -11.19
C HIS A 36 4.20 -19.47 -9.82
N VAL A 37 3.78 -18.75 -8.77
CA VAL A 37 3.46 -19.32 -7.44
C VAL A 37 2.09 -20.04 -7.48
N GLY A 38 1.85 -20.88 -8.49
CA GLY A 38 0.67 -21.74 -8.60
C GLY A 38 -0.66 -21.01 -8.76
N SER A 39 -0.69 -19.88 -9.48
CA SER A 39 -1.93 -19.10 -9.62
C SER A 39 -2.39 -18.92 -11.04
N LYS A 40 -3.64 -19.33 -11.32
CA LYS A 40 -4.26 -19.10 -12.63
C LYS A 40 -4.31 -17.59 -12.92
N ARG A 41 -3.99 -17.22 -14.16
CA ARG A 41 -4.08 -15.84 -14.63
C ARG A 41 -5.54 -15.45 -14.84
N CYS A 42 -5.79 -14.14 -14.80
CA CYS A 42 -7.07 -13.60 -15.22
C CYS A 42 -7.34 -13.93 -16.71
N LYS A 43 -8.56 -14.41 -17.02
CA LYS A 43 -9.01 -14.79 -18.37
C LYS A 43 -9.10 -13.61 -19.34
N VAL A 44 -9.27 -12.39 -18.84
CA VAL A 44 -9.28 -11.17 -19.66
C VAL A 44 -7.96 -11.02 -20.41
N LYS A 45 -8.03 -10.92 -21.75
CA LYS A 45 -6.86 -10.74 -22.63
C LYS A 45 -6.02 -9.54 -22.17
N GLY A 46 -4.70 -9.70 -22.14
CA GLY A 46 -3.77 -8.68 -21.67
C GLY A 46 -3.71 -8.48 -20.15
N CYS A 47 -4.50 -9.18 -19.34
CA CYS A 47 -4.44 -9.04 -17.89
C CYS A 47 -3.35 -9.92 -17.28
N GLU A 48 -2.38 -9.29 -16.61
CA GLU A 48 -1.32 -10.01 -15.87
C GLU A 48 -1.68 -10.27 -14.40
N LYS A 49 -2.85 -9.84 -13.93
CA LYS A 49 -3.24 -10.02 -12.53
C LYS A 49 -3.64 -11.48 -12.27
N ARG A 50 -3.35 -11.95 -11.06
CA ARG A 50 -3.78 -13.25 -10.54
C ARG A 50 -5.31 -13.34 -10.49
N ALA A 51 -5.86 -14.46 -10.97
CA ALA A 51 -7.26 -14.76 -10.78
C ALA A 51 -7.53 -15.12 -9.32
N LYS A 52 -8.66 -14.65 -8.80
CA LYS A 52 -9.11 -14.94 -7.43
C LYS A 52 -10.31 -15.88 -7.43
N SER A 53 -11.30 -15.65 -8.30
CA SER A 53 -12.43 -16.54 -8.54
C SER A 53 -12.89 -16.42 -9.99
N ASN A 54 -13.60 -17.43 -10.52
CA ASN A 54 -14.13 -17.44 -11.90
C ASN A 54 -13.08 -17.16 -12.98
N ALA A 55 -11.82 -17.55 -12.75
CA ALA A 55 -10.67 -17.20 -13.59
C ALA A 55 -10.49 -15.68 -13.83
N LEU A 56 -11.05 -14.80 -12.99
CA LEU A 56 -10.95 -13.35 -13.11
C LEU A 56 -10.16 -12.76 -11.93
N CYS A 57 -9.48 -11.64 -12.15
CA CYS A 57 -8.80 -10.92 -11.07
C CYS A 57 -9.76 -9.99 -10.32
N ARG A 58 -9.31 -9.43 -9.19
CA ARG A 58 -10.08 -8.46 -8.39
C ARG A 58 -10.68 -7.32 -9.23
N GLY A 59 -9.90 -6.74 -10.15
CA GLY A 59 -10.36 -5.64 -11.01
C GLY A 59 -11.39 -6.08 -12.05
N HIS A 60 -11.30 -7.32 -12.53
CA HIS A 60 -12.16 -7.88 -13.57
C HIS A 60 -13.30 -8.74 -13.03
N GLY A 61 -13.60 -8.70 -11.72
CA GLY A 61 -14.75 -9.41 -11.14
C GLY A 61 -14.46 -10.76 -10.50
N GLY A 62 -13.18 -11.06 -10.23
CA GLY A 62 -12.75 -12.20 -9.40
C GLY A 62 -13.06 -12.06 -7.91
N GLY A 63 -14.27 -11.66 -7.56
CA GLY A 63 -14.71 -11.54 -6.19
C GLY A 63 -16.17 -11.12 -6.12
N THR A 64 -16.81 -11.45 -5.00
CA THR A 64 -18.22 -11.16 -4.77
C THR A 64 -18.49 -9.67 -4.87
N ARG A 65 -19.57 -9.31 -5.57
CA ARG A 65 -20.06 -7.94 -5.69
C ARG A 65 -20.99 -7.60 -4.55
N CYS A 66 -21.01 -6.32 -4.20
CA CYS A 66 -21.92 -5.78 -3.21
C CYS A 66 -23.37 -6.15 -3.58
N LYS A 67 -24.14 -6.66 -2.63
CA LYS A 67 -25.56 -7.02 -2.80
C LYS A 67 -26.48 -5.81 -3.00
N PHE A 68 -25.98 -4.61 -2.70
CA PHE A 68 -26.74 -3.38 -2.92
C PHE A 68 -26.95 -3.13 -4.42
N ASP A 69 -28.18 -2.81 -4.80
CA ASP A 69 -28.58 -2.64 -6.20
C ASP A 69 -27.69 -1.62 -6.94
N GLY A 70 -27.32 -1.95 -8.18
CA GLY A 70 -26.42 -1.13 -9.01
C GLY A 70 -24.97 -1.00 -8.52
N CYS A 71 -24.58 -1.62 -7.39
CA CYS A 71 -23.23 -1.42 -6.83
C CYS A 71 -22.16 -2.35 -7.44
N LYS A 72 -21.28 -1.78 -8.27
CA LYS A 72 -20.14 -2.52 -8.87
C LYS A 72 -18.97 -2.76 -7.90
N ARG A 73 -19.03 -2.22 -6.67
CA ARG A 73 -17.95 -2.38 -5.68
C ARG A 73 -17.91 -3.81 -5.15
N GLN A 74 -16.75 -4.23 -4.67
CA GLN A 74 -16.59 -5.54 -4.06
C GLN A 74 -17.12 -5.58 -2.64
N VAL A 75 -17.57 -6.77 -2.22
CA VAL A 75 -17.90 -7.04 -0.83
C VAL A 75 -16.67 -6.85 0.05
N ALA A 76 -16.86 -6.12 1.14
CA ALA A 76 -15.92 -6.05 2.25
C ALA A 76 -16.29 -7.10 3.31
N SER A 77 -17.55 -7.13 3.74
CA SER A 77 -18.12 -8.12 4.66
C SER A 77 -19.65 -8.15 4.53
N LYS A 78 -20.30 -9.20 5.03
CA LYS A 78 -21.76 -9.36 5.06
C LYS A 78 -22.46 -9.17 3.70
N GLY A 79 -21.77 -9.46 2.60
CA GLY A 79 -22.30 -9.24 1.25
C GLY A 79 -22.35 -7.78 0.80
N LEU A 80 -21.83 -6.82 1.57
CA LEU A 80 -21.88 -5.39 1.28
C LEU A 80 -20.48 -4.80 1.13
N CYS A 81 -20.34 -3.71 0.38
CA CYS A 81 -19.08 -2.97 0.25
C CYS A 81 -18.85 -2.03 1.44
N CYS A 82 -17.65 -1.46 1.55
CA CYS A 82 -17.30 -0.50 2.60
C CYS A 82 -18.26 0.69 2.71
N GLY A 83 -18.79 1.19 1.58
CA GLY A 83 -19.76 2.28 1.54
C GLY A 83 -21.14 1.85 2.07
N HIS A 84 -21.59 0.65 1.70
CA HIS A 84 -22.93 0.14 2.01
C HIS A 84 -22.98 -0.75 3.26
N GLY A 85 -22.06 -0.59 4.22
CA GLY A 85 -22.15 -1.29 5.52
C GLY A 85 -21.35 -2.58 5.66
N GLY A 86 -20.54 -2.94 4.66
CA GLY A 86 -19.61 -4.08 4.76
C GLY A 86 -18.37 -3.82 5.62
N GLY A 87 -18.19 -2.62 6.16
CA GLY A 87 -17.13 -2.28 7.10
C GLY A 87 -17.68 -2.06 8.50
N ALA A 88 -16.88 -2.34 9.53
CA ALA A 88 -17.23 -2.03 10.91
C ALA A 88 -17.50 -0.52 11.07
N ARG A 89 -18.57 -0.19 11.79
CA ARG A 89 -18.97 1.20 12.09
C ARG A 89 -18.46 1.60 13.47
N CYS A 90 -18.23 2.90 13.62
CA CYS A 90 -17.83 3.50 14.87
C CYS A 90 -18.86 3.16 15.96
N LYS A 91 -18.39 2.68 17.12
CA LYS A 91 -19.22 2.36 18.30
C LYS A 91 -19.79 3.60 19.01
N PHE A 92 -19.44 4.80 18.54
CA PHE A 92 -19.97 6.03 19.07
C PHE A 92 -21.39 6.21 18.53
N ASP A 93 -22.31 6.61 19.40
CA ASP A 93 -23.73 6.71 19.08
C ASP A 93 -23.98 7.63 17.87
N GLY A 94 -24.88 7.20 16.97
CA GLY A 94 -25.19 7.92 15.73
C GLY A 94 -24.05 8.01 14.69
N CYS A 95 -22.87 7.43 14.92
CA CYS A 95 -21.73 7.61 14.03
C CYS A 95 -21.71 6.60 12.86
N VAL A 96 -22.00 7.07 11.65
CA VAL A 96 -21.96 6.25 10.41
C VAL A 96 -20.54 6.01 9.87
N ARG A 97 -19.50 6.60 10.49
CA ARG A 97 -18.11 6.49 10.01
C ARG A 97 -17.55 5.10 10.28
N GLN A 98 -16.58 4.71 9.48
CA GLN A 98 -15.89 3.43 9.66
C GLN A 98 -14.95 3.46 10.86
N VAL A 99 -14.78 2.30 11.49
CA VAL A 99 -13.77 2.09 12.53
C VAL A 99 -12.38 2.30 11.94
N ALA A 100 -11.60 3.15 12.60
CA ALA A 100 -10.17 3.30 12.35
C ALA A 100 -9.34 2.41 13.28
N SER A 101 -9.69 2.36 14.57
CA SER A 101 -9.04 1.52 15.58
C SER A 101 -9.93 1.38 16.81
N LYS A 102 -9.80 0.29 17.57
CA LYS A 102 -10.50 0.05 18.84
C LYS A 102 -12.04 0.24 18.77
N GLY A 103 -12.65 -0.04 17.62
CA GLY A 103 -14.09 0.15 17.43
C GLY A 103 -14.53 1.60 17.22
N LEU A 104 -13.62 2.56 17.14
CA LEU A 104 -13.94 3.98 16.99
C LEU A 104 -13.38 4.54 15.68
N CYS A 105 -14.05 5.55 15.11
CA CYS A 105 -13.55 6.29 13.96
C CYS A 105 -12.43 7.26 14.39
N TYR A 106 -11.72 7.84 13.42
CA TYR A 106 -10.60 8.73 13.73
C TYR A 106 -10.99 9.99 14.53
N LEU A 107 -12.25 10.46 14.43
CA LEU A 107 -12.75 11.57 15.24
C LEU A 107 -13.08 11.16 16.67
N HIS A 108 -13.65 9.97 16.85
CA HIS A 108 -14.11 9.46 18.14
C HIS A 108 -13.04 8.63 18.86
N GLY A 109 -11.74 8.92 18.66
CA GLY A 109 -10.66 8.25 19.39
C GLY A 109 -10.07 6.99 18.75
N GLY A 110 -10.49 6.64 17.53
CA GLY A 110 -9.86 5.61 16.69
C GLY A 110 -8.45 5.98 16.18
N SER A 111 -7.92 7.13 16.61
CA SER A 111 -6.55 7.53 16.39
C SER A 111 -6.01 8.34 17.57
N LYS A 112 -4.70 8.22 17.85
CA LYS A 112 -4.05 9.06 18.87
C LYS A 112 -3.90 10.48 18.34
N ARG A 113 -4.24 11.48 19.16
CA ARG A 113 -3.92 12.90 18.90
C ARG A 113 -2.45 13.18 19.22
N CYS A 114 -1.94 14.29 18.69
CA CYS A 114 -0.62 14.79 19.02
C CYS A 114 -0.54 15.15 20.51
N LYS A 115 0.57 14.79 21.17
CA LYS A 115 0.82 15.04 22.61
C LYS A 115 1.04 16.53 22.93
N VAL A 116 1.47 17.31 21.93
CA VAL A 116 1.65 18.77 22.09
C VAL A 116 0.31 19.43 22.42
N LYS A 117 0.27 20.19 23.53
CA LYS A 117 -0.92 20.92 23.99
C LYS A 117 -1.46 21.82 22.87
N GLY A 118 -2.78 21.84 22.68
CA GLY A 118 -3.44 22.60 21.62
C GLY A 118 -3.32 22.01 20.20
N CYS A 119 -2.63 20.88 20.00
CA CYS A 119 -2.50 20.28 18.67
C CYS A 119 -3.58 19.24 18.39
N GLU A 120 -4.52 19.56 17.51
CA GLU A 120 -5.58 18.64 17.10
C GLU A 120 -5.17 17.66 15.98
N LYS A 121 -3.94 17.80 15.47
CA LYS A 121 -3.43 16.92 14.41
C LYS A 121 -3.24 15.50 14.94
N ARG A 122 -3.53 14.53 14.08
CA ARG A 122 -3.31 13.10 14.37
C ARG A 122 -1.82 12.81 14.58
N ALA A 123 -1.53 12.02 15.60
CA ALA A 123 -0.20 11.49 15.83
C ALA A 123 0.17 10.46 14.75
N LYS A 124 1.39 10.58 14.22
CA LYS A 124 1.94 9.65 13.22
C LYS A 124 2.82 8.58 13.87
N SER A 125 3.74 8.99 14.75
CA SER A 125 4.55 8.12 15.59
C SER A 125 4.92 8.85 16.89
N ASN A 126 5.30 8.13 17.94
CA ASN A 126 5.71 8.69 19.23
C ASN A 126 4.68 9.68 19.84
N ALA A 127 3.39 9.45 19.56
CA ALA A 127 2.31 10.37 19.94
C ALA A 127 2.44 11.81 19.40
N LEU A 128 3.26 12.06 18.36
CA LEU A 128 3.45 13.38 17.77
C LEU A 128 2.93 13.42 16.34
N CYS A 129 2.40 14.56 15.91
CA CYS A 129 2.01 14.77 14.51
C CYS A 129 3.24 15.10 13.64
N ARG A 130 3.09 15.09 12.32
CA ARG A 130 4.16 15.39 11.37
C ARG A 130 4.90 16.71 11.66
N GLY A 131 4.16 17.75 12.03
CA GLY A 131 4.72 19.07 12.36
C GLY A 131 5.52 19.07 13.67
N HIS A 132 5.16 18.22 14.63
CA HIS A 132 5.76 18.18 15.97
C HIS A 132 6.74 17.04 16.18
N GLY A 133 7.31 16.42 15.13
CA GLY A 133 8.26 15.30 15.32
C GLY A 133 7.72 13.92 15.02
N GLY A 134 6.44 13.79 14.65
CA GLY A 134 5.84 12.53 14.25
C GLY A 134 6.37 12.02 12.91
N GLY A 135 6.90 10.82 12.90
CA GLY A 135 7.55 10.16 11.77
C GLY A 135 9.06 10.03 11.97
N THR A 136 9.69 9.09 11.26
CA THR A 136 11.13 8.86 11.33
C THR A 136 11.91 10.01 10.69
N ARG A 137 12.96 10.49 11.36
CA ARG A 137 13.88 11.53 10.86
C ARG A 137 15.03 10.92 10.09
N CYS A 138 15.55 11.67 9.12
CA CYS A 138 16.74 11.28 8.38
C CYS A 138 17.89 11.02 9.35
N LYS A 139 18.59 9.90 9.19
CA LYS A 139 19.76 9.53 10.00
C LYS A 139 21.02 10.31 9.67
N PHE A 140 20.97 11.20 8.68
CA PHE A 140 22.12 11.98 8.27
C PHE A 140 22.28 13.17 9.21
N ASP A 141 23.52 13.44 9.58
CA ASP A 141 23.85 14.43 10.59
C ASP A 141 23.29 15.83 10.27
N GLY A 142 22.72 16.49 11.27
CA GLY A 142 22.07 17.80 11.10
C GLY A 142 20.76 17.80 10.29
N CYS A 143 20.31 16.66 9.74
CA CYS A 143 19.12 16.65 8.88
C CYS A 143 17.79 16.49 9.64
N LYS A 144 16.99 17.57 9.67
CA LYS A 144 15.64 17.58 10.28
C LYS A 144 14.53 17.03 9.38
N ARG A 145 14.84 16.65 8.12
CA ARG A 145 13.85 16.14 7.16
C ARG A 145 13.39 14.72 7.52
N GLN A 146 12.22 14.33 7.01
CA GLN A 146 11.68 13.00 7.23
C GLN A 146 12.33 11.97 6.32
N VAL A 147 12.41 10.73 6.80
CA VAL A 147 12.84 9.59 6.00
C VAL A 147 11.88 9.40 4.83
N ALA A 148 12.44 9.35 3.63
CA ALA A 148 11.73 8.88 2.44
C ALA A 148 11.81 7.35 2.37
N SER A 149 13.01 6.79 2.44
CA SER A 149 13.29 5.35 2.55
C SER A 149 14.68 5.10 3.11
N LYS A 150 14.96 3.85 3.55
CA LYS A 150 16.27 3.42 4.07
C LYS A 150 16.83 4.28 5.22
N GLY A 151 15.98 4.95 5.98
CA GLY A 151 16.40 5.83 7.09
C GLY A 151 16.93 7.19 6.65
N LEU A 152 16.82 7.56 5.37
CA LEU A 152 17.37 8.81 4.82
C LEU A 152 16.26 9.59 4.09
N TYR A 153 16.39 10.92 4.00
CA TYR A 153 15.51 11.73 3.14
C TYR A 153 16.00 11.66 1.69
N CYS A 154 15.16 12.08 0.73
CA CYS A 154 15.45 11.97 -0.70
C CYS A 154 16.80 12.57 -1.16
N GLY A 155 17.28 13.66 -0.54
CA GLY A 155 18.57 14.27 -0.88
C GLY A 155 19.78 13.62 -0.22
N HIS A 156 19.60 12.71 0.75
CA HIS A 156 20.70 11.98 1.39
C HIS A 156 20.66 10.48 1.07
N GLY A 157 20.23 10.09 -0.14
CA GLY A 157 20.22 8.67 -0.53
C GLY A 157 19.03 7.87 0.00
N GLY A 158 17.98 8.55 0.52
CA GLY A 158 16.68 7.95 0.84
C GLY A 158 15.87 7.46 -0.36
N GLY A 159 16.51 7.39 -1.53
CA GLY A 159 15.98 6.96 -2.82
C GLY A 159 16.84 7.58 -3.91
N ALA A 160 17.49 6.75 -4.74
CA ALA A 160 18.18 7.24 -5.94
C ALA A 160 17.17 7.30 -7.09
N PRO A 161 17.16 8.38 -7.90
CA PRO A 161 16.39 8.38 -9.13
C PRO A 161 16.86 7.24 -10.04
N CYS A 162 15.95 6.72 -10.85
CA CYS A 162 16.30 5.78 -11.89
C CYS A 162 17.33 6.42 -12.83
N LYS A 163 18.41 5.68 -13.15
CA LYS A 163 19.44 6.14 -14.10
C LYS A 163 18.93 6.40 -15.53
N VAL A 164 17.73 5.94 -15.88
CA VAL A 164 17.13 6.18 -17.19
C VAL A 164 16.71 7.65 -17.30
N ARG A 165 17.26 8.35 -18.30
CA ARG A 165 17.00 9.78 -18.56
C ARG A 165 15.50 10.03 -18.73
N GLY A 166 14.96 11.03 -18.03
CA GLY A 166 13.52 11.35 -18.06
C GLY A 166 12.64 10.48 -17.16
N CYS A 167 13.21 9.50 -16.44
CA CYS A 167 12.44 8.67 -15.51
C CYS A 167 12.38 9.30 -14.10
N GLY A 168 11.23 9.87 -13.73
CA GLY A 168 10.99 10.39 -12.38
C GLY A 168 10.78 9.32 -11.28
N LYS A 169 11.01 8.03 -11.58
CA LYS A 169 10.83 6.92 -10.63
C LYS A 169 12.14 6.61 -9.91
N TRP A 170 12.04 5.99 -8.73
CA TRP A 170 13.20 5.64 -7.90
C TRP A 170 13.66 4.18 -8.12
N ALA A 171 14.96 3.94 -7.95
CA ALA A 171 15.65 2.65 -8.12
C ALA A 171 15.73 1.76 -6.86
#